data_AF-A0A852YFI4-F1
#
_entry.id   AF-A0A852YFI4-F1
#
_cell.length_a   1.000
_cell.length_b   1.000
_cell.length_c   1.000
_cell.angle_alpha   90.00
_cell.angle_beta   90.00
_cell.angle_gamma   90.00
#
_symmetry.space_group_name_H-M   'P 1'
#
loop_
_entity.id
_entity.type
_entity.pdbx_description
1 polymer ?
#
loop_
_entity_poly.entity_id
_entity_poly.type
_entity_poly.pdbx_seq_one_letter_code
_entity_poly.pdbx_strand_id
1 'polypeptide(L)'
;MSRSPRGVAGRVPDATDPAPAPVAVPGVPGVPGPAATPGAREVTPAFGVAGTAPRVTTRALAAAALVDELGMRTGSVPSLVLTIVGLYLRRSGGWMSTAALVRLAADAGAATALTRSAFTRLKQRGVLVAASRDGVAGYAFAKAAERMFERGDRRIFAPRRMVPGDDWCLISFSLPEQQRGVRAQLRRRLQGIGCGTVAPGLWIAPAFLADEVEEILDELAVRASTVLFFADDPRPAGSLADAVATWWDLPAIAARHQEFLRVLAGLPAESDPTAETALEMPLADDATATAPAPAPAPGPGSGSGPGSRFADAGPGVTEAGPGFAEAAAFRRYVVAVDAWRDIPYVDPGLPFELLPDDWPGRLSIPAFLELSERDADAASRHAARASAR
;
A
#
# COMPACT_ATOMS: atom_id res chain seq x y z
N MET A 1 -43.66 11.50 52.98
CA MET A 1 -44.63 10.41 53.16
C MET A 1 -44.01 9.13 52.63
N SER A 2 -43.61 8.25 53.54
CA SER A 2 -43.03 6.93 53.25
C SER A 2 -44.11 5.95 52.82
N ARG A 3 -43.75 4.97 51.97
CA ARG A 3 -43.84 3.53 52.30
C ARG A 3 -43.36 2.68 51.13
N SER A 4 -42.25 1.98 51.38
CA SER A 4 -42.01 0.62 50.90
C SER A 4 -42.96 -0.35 51.64
N PRO A 5 -43.23 -1.57 51.14
CA PRO A 5 -42.45 -2.72 51.64
C PRO A 5 -42.28 -3.93 50.69
N ARG A 6 -41.19 -4.69 50.93
CA ARG A 6 -40.99 -6.18 50.90
C ARG A 6 -41.37 -6.96 49.62
N GLY A 7 -40.55 -7.81 49.00
CA GLY A 7 -39.46 -8.67 49.48
C GLY A 7 -39.96 -10.09 49.78
N VAL A 8 -39.88 -11.04 48.82
CA VAL A 8 -39.85 -12.50 49.04
C VAL A 8 -38.98 -13.16 47.98
N ALA A 9 -38.09 -14.03 48.45
CA ALA A 9 -37.08 -14.77 47.70
C ALA A 9 -37.58 -16.15 47.22
N GLY A 10 -36.94 -16.64 46.16
CA GLY A 10 -36.60 -18.06 46.00
C GLY A 10 -37.52 -18.90 45.11
N ARG A 11 -36.99 -19.35 43.96
CA ARG A 11 -36.69 -20.77 43.69
C ARG A 11 -36.23 -20.94 42.23
N VAL A 12 -34.97 -21.37 42.07
CA VAL A 12 -34.42 -21.97 40.85
C VAL A 12 -35.01 -23.38 40.67
N PRO A 13 -35.27 -23.83 39.44
CA PRO A 13 -35.12 -25.23 39.11
C PRO A 13 -34.06 -25.46 38.02
N ASP A 14 -33.40 -26.59 38.22
CA ASP A 14 -32.25 -27.18 37.56
C ASP A 14 -32.55 -27.69 36.14
N ALA A 15 -31.48 -27.88 35.36
CA ALA A 15 -31.48 -28.30 33.98
C ALA A 15 -31.77 -29.80 33.82
N THR A 16 -32.67 -30.17 32.89
CA THR A 16 -32.54 -31.40 32.09
C THR A 16 -33.38 -31.27 30.81
N ASP A 17 -32.71 -31.38 29.66
CA ASP A 17 -33.23 -31.35 28.28
C ASP A 17 -34.06 -32.63 27.97
N PRO A 18 -34.92 -32.68 26.92
CA PRO A 18 -34.40 -32.87 25.57
C PRO A 18 -35.11 -32.12 24.43
N ALA A 19 -34.31 -31.80 23.41
CA ALA A 19 -34.65 -31.28 22.09
C ALA A 19 -35.90 -31.90 21.42
N PRO A 20 -36.71 -31.10 20.69
CA PRO A 20 -37.78 -31.63 19.87
C PRO A 20 -37.26 -32.29 18.58
N ALA A 21 -37.69 -33.52 18.34
CA ALA A 21 -37.44 -34.31 17.14
C ALA A 21 -38.03 -33.64 15.86
N PRO A 22 -37.45 -33.89 14.67
CA PRO A 22 -37.86 -33.24 13.43
C PRO A 22 -39.25 -33.71 12.96
N VAL A 23 -40.12 -32.73 12.66
CA VAL A 23 -41.43 -32.95 12.05
C VAL A 23 -41.23 -33.38 10.59
N ALA A 24 -41.65 -34.60 10.28
CA ALA A 24 -41.69 -35.16 8.94
C ALA A 24 -42.75 -34.44 8.07
N VAL A 25 -42.33 -33.96 6.91
CA VAL A 25 -43.23 -33.41 5.88
C VAL A 25 -43.80 -34.57 5.04
N PRO A 26 -45.12 -34.69 4.82
CA PRO A 26 -45.70 -35.75 4.01
C PRO A 26 -45.41 -35.55 2.51
N GLY A 27 -45.12 -36.66 1.83
CA GLY A 27 -44.80 -36.71 0.40
C GLY A 27 -45.97 -36.35 -0.52
N VAL A 28 -45.63 -35.70 -1.63
CA VAL A 28 -46.55 -35.43 -2.74
C VAL A 28 -46.50 -36.60 -3.74
N PRO A 29 -47.64 -37.13 -4.21
CA PRO A 29 -47.69 -38.26 -5.13
C PRO A 29 -47.32 -37.87 -6.58
N GLY A 30 -46.73 -38.83 -7.28
CA GLY A 30 -46.18 -38.68 -8.62
C GLY A 30 -47.20 -38.51 -9.76
N VAL A 31 -46.71 -37.92 -10.85
CA VAL A 31 -47.35 -37.89 -12.16
C VAL A 31 -46.50 -38.71 -13.14
N PRO A 32 -47.08 -39.62 -13.95
CA PRO A 32 -46.34 -40.45 -14.89
C PRO A 32 -46.23 -39.78 -16.28
N GLY A 33 -45.15 -40.05 -17.00
CA GLY A 33 -44.96 -39.70 -18.41
C GLY A 33 -43.70 -40.36 -19.00
N PRO A 34 -43.65 -40.64 -20.32
CA PRO A 34 -43.65 -42.02 -20.79
C PRO A 34 -42.35 -42.54 -21.44
N ALA A 35 -42.45 -43.81 -21.83
CA ALA A 35 -41.50 -44.76 -22.40
C ALA A 35 -40.45 -44.27 -23.44
N ALA A 36 -39.35 -45.03 -23.43
CA ALA A 36 -38.13 -44.94 -24.22
C ALA A 36 -38.27 -45.28 -25.72
N THR A 37 -37.38 -44.73 -26.56
CA THR A 37 -36.46 -45.49 -27.47
C THR A 37 -35.34 -44.58 -28.03
N PRO A 38 -34.28 -45.06 -28.74
CA PRO A 38 -32.89 -44.86 -28.33
C PRO A 38 -32.05 -44.04 -29.33
N GLY A 39 -30.88 -43.59 -28.90
CA GLY A 39 -29.91 -42.91 -29.76
C GLY A 39 -28.55 -42.76 -29.07
N ALA A 40 -27.84 -43.87 -28.92
CA ALA A 40 -26.49 -43.89 -28.38
C ALA A 40 -25.51 -43.16 -29.32
N ARG A 41 -24.87 -42.12 -28.80
CA ARG A 41 -23.51 -41.71 -29.19
C ARG A 41 -22.74 -41.44 -27.92
N GLU A 42 -22.10 -42.49 -27.42
CA GLU A 42 -20.98 -42.39 -26.48
C GLU A 42 -19.88 -41.55 -27.14
N VAL A 43 -19.59 -40.40 -26.56
CA VAL A 43 -18.32 -39.71 -26.76
C VAL A 43 -17.55 -39.87 -25.48
N THR A 44 -16.68 -40.88 -25.46
CA THR A 44 -15.63 -41.03 -24.46
C THR A 44 -14.58 -39.94 -24.69
N PRO A 45 -14.21 -39.10 -23.72
CA PRO A 45 -12.92 -38.44 -23.77
C PRO A 45 -11.89 -39.41 -23.20
N ALA A 46 -11.01 -39.86 -24.08
CA ALA A 46 -9.81 -40.62 -23.74
C ALA A 46 -8.93 -39.82 -22.78
N PHE A 47 -8.56 -40.44 -21.66
CA PHE A 47 -7.42 -40.03 -20.85
C PHE A 47 -6.14 -40.26 -21.65
N GLY A 48 -5.58 -39.19 -22.20
CA GLY A 48 -4.23 -39.14 -22.75
C GLY A 48 -3.29 -38.43 -21.78
N VAL A 49 -2.36 -39.19 -21.21
CA VAL A 49 -1.25 -38.70 -20.40
C VAL A 49 -0.18 -38.09 -21.32
N ALA A 50 0.53 -37.08 -20.79
CA ALA A 50 1.74 -36.43 -21.31
C ALA A 50 1.53 -35.19 -22.19
N GLY A 51 1.39 -34.05 -21.53
CA GLY A 51 1.68 -32.73 -22.06
C GLY A 51 2.30 -31.88 -20.96
N THR A 52 3.60 -31.62 -21.05
CA THR A 52 4.40 -30.76 -20.19
C THR A 52 3.62 -29.48 -19.87
N ALA A 53 3.30 -29.26 -18.59
CA ALA A 53 2.69 -28.01 -18.15
C ALA A 53 3.56 -26.83 -18.63
N PRO A 54 3.00 -25.84 -19.34
CA PRO A 54 3.74 -24.62 -19.60
C PRO A 54 4.06 -24.01 -18.23
N ARG A 55 5.36 -23.88 -17.92
CA ARG A 55 5.81 -23.01 -16.83
C ARG A 55 5.25 -21.64 -17.15
N VAL A 56 4.22 -21.22 -16.40
CA VAL A 56 3.64 -19.88 -16.48
C VAL A 56 4.68 -18.89 -15.96
N THR A 57 5.60 -18.51 -16.84
CA THR A 57 6.38 -17.30 -16.75
C THR A 57 5.51 -16.19 -17.31
N THR A 58 5.03 -15.27 -16.47
CA THR A 58 5.13 -13.80 -16.62
C THR A 58 4.41 -13.18 -15.43
N ARG A 59 5.19 -12.73 -14.43
CA ARG A 59 4.70 -12.15 -13.18
C ARG A 59 4.40 -10.66 -13.43
N ALA A 60 3.15 -10.35 -13.75
CA ALA A 60 2.65 -8.97 -13.74
C ALA A 60 2.31 -8.61 -12.29
N LEU A 61 3.09 -7.72 -11.69
CA LEU A 61 2.89 -7.26 -10.33
C LEU A 61 2.07 -5.98 -10.33
N ALA A 62 1.19 -5.82 -9.35
CA ALA A 62 0.66 -4.52 -8.95
C ALA A 62 1.78 -3.74 -8.24
N ALA A 63 1.86 -2.41 -8.31
CA ALA A 63 3.05 -1.73 -7.79
C ALA A 63 3.23 -1.87 -6.26
N ALA A 64 2.15 -1.96 -5.45
CA ALA A 64 2.29 -2.37 -4.04
C ALA A 64 2.57 -3.85 -3.85
N ALA A 65 2.02 -4.73 -4.70
CA ALA A 65 2.45 -6.13 -4.71
C ALA A 65 3.93 -6.23 -5.07
N LEU A 66 4.49 -5.31 -5.87
CA LEU A 66 5.93 -5.23 -6.10
C LEU A 66 6.64 -4.71 -4.85
N VAL A 67 6.23 -3.63 -4.20
CA VAL A 67 6.91 -3.14 -2.98
C VAL A 67 6.91 -4.21 -1.88
N ASP A 68 5.78 -4.87 -1.68
CA ASP A 68 5.60 -5.96 -0.71
C ASP A 68 6.37 -7.22 -1.13
N GLU A 69 6.32 -7.64 -2.41
CA GLU A 69 7.12 -8.77 -2.90
C GLU A 69 8.62 -8.46 -2.94
N LEU A 70 9.00 -7.20 -3.18
CA LEU A 70 10.36 -6.71 -3.07
C LEU A 70 10.81 -6.68 -1.60
N GLY A 71 9.89 -6.76 -0.64
CA GLY A 71 10.15 -6.63 0.79
C GLY A 71 10.76 -5.27 1.14
N MET A 72 10.45 -4.24 0.37
CA MET A 72 11.05 -2.92 0.56
C MET A 72 10.27 -2.14 1.60
N ARG A 73 10.95 -1.81 2.71
CA ARG A 73 10.43 -0.83 3.65
C ARG A 73 10.49 0.55 3.01
N THR A 74 9.37 1.24 3.00
CA THR A 74 9.29 2.66 2.66
C THR A 74 10.24 3.49 3.52
N GLY A 75 10.87 4.50 2.94
CA GLY A 75 11.98 5.25 3.54
C GLY A 75 13.36 4.58 3.43
N SER A 76 13.46 3.36 2.90
CA SER A 76 14.76 2.74 2.61
C SER A 76 15.38 3.27 1.30
N VAL A 77 16.71 3.21 1.17
CA VAL A 77 17.41 3.63 -0.07
C VAL A 77 16.88 2.92 -1.32
N PRO A 78 16.64 1.58 -1.33
CA PRO A 78 16.00 0.92 -2.47
C PRO A 78 14.59 1.43 -2.79
N SER A 79 13.81 1.79 -1.78
CA SER A 79 12.47 2.38 -1.93
C SER A 79 12.55 3.75 -2.59
N LEU A 80 13.39 4.65 -2.07
CA LEU A 80 13.60 5.98 -2.63
C LEU A 80 14.10 5.90 -4.08
N VAL A 81 15.04 5.00 -4.36
CA VAL A 81 15.52 4.79 -5.74
C VAL A 81 14.39 4.31 -6.65
N LEU A 82 13.55 3.38 -6.18
CA LEU A 82 12.38 2.91 -6.92
C LEU A 82 11.40 4.06 -7.21
N THR A 83 11.19 4.94 -6.24
CA THR A 83 10.35 6.14 -6.39
C THR A 83 10.94 7.12 -7.41
N ILE A 84 12.24 7.41 -7.35
CA ILE A 84 12.94 8.28 -8.32
C ILE A 84 12.83 7.73 -9.73
N VAL A 85 13.11 6.43 -9.94
CA VAL A 85 13.00 5.86 -11.28
C VAL A 85 11.56 5.86 -11.77
N GLY A 86 10.58 5.55 -10.89
CA GLY A 86 9.15 5.56 -11.21
C GLY A 86 8.66 6.92 -11.70
N LEU A 87 9.05 7.98 -11.00
CA LEU A 87 8.68 9.37 -11.30
C LEU A 87 9.34 9.90 -12.58
N TYR A 88 10.65 9.67 -12.74
CA TYR A 88 11.42 10.48 -13.69
C TYR A 88 12.01 9.69 -14.86
N LEU A 89 12.21 8.38 -14.77
CA LEU A 89 12.93 7.63 -15.81
C LEU A 89 12.21 7.67 -17.16
N ARG A 90 10.87 7.54 -17.16
CA ARG A 90 10.04 7.71 -18.37
C ARG A 90 10.07 9.14 -18.91
N ARG A 91 9.99 10.14 -18.01
CA ARG A 91 10.02 11.56 -18.37
C ARG A 91 11.35 11.99 -18.99
N SER A 92 12.45 11.30 -18.65
CA SER A 92 13.78 11.49 -19.25
C SER A 92 14.01 10.67 -20.53
N GLY A 93 12.95 10.15 -21.16
CA GLY A 93 13.05 9.38 -22.40
C GLY A 93 13.35 7.89 -22.20
N GLY A 94 12.98 7.33 -21.04
CA GLY A 94 13.06 5.89 -20.75
C GLY A 94 14.43 5.39 -20.33
N TRP A 95 15.40 6.28 -20.09
CA TRP A 95 16.76 5.94 -19.69
C TRP A 95 17.39 7.05 -18.85
N MET A 96 18.22 6.67 -17.88
CA MET A 96 19.08 7.60 -17.14
C MET A 96 20.46 7.01 -16.89
N SER A 97 21.48 7.87 -16.90
CA SER A 97 22.85 7.48 -16.54
C SER A 97 22.95 7.07 -15.07
N THR A 98 23.90 6.19 -14.76
CA THR A 98 24.17 5.80 -13.37
C THR A 98 24.54 7.02 -12.52
N ALA A 99 25.30 7.97 -13.08
CA ALA A 99 25.70 9.19 -12.39
C ALA A 99 24.49 10.08 -12.05
N ALA A 100 23.55 10.26 -12.98
CA ALA A 100 22.33 11.03 -12.76
C ALA A 100 21.48 10.42 -11.64
N LEU A 101 21.27 9.09 -11.66
CA LEU A 101 20.48 8.41 -10.63
C LEU A 101 21.15 8.48 -9.25
N VAL A 102 22.50 8.40 -9.18
CA VAL A 102 23.22 8.56 -7.91
C VAL A 102 23.07 9.98 -7.36
N ARG A 103 23.17 11.01 -8.22
CA ARG A 103 22.94 12.40 -7.81
C ARG A 103 21.53 12.62 -7.31
N LEU A 104 20.52 12.14 -8.04
CA LEU A 104 19.12 12.26 -7.63
C LEU A 104 18.84 11.53 -6.32
N ALA A 105 19.45 10.36 -6.10
CA ALA A 105 19.33 9.66 -4.83
C ALA A 105 19.95 10.48 -3.69
N ALA A 106 21.13 11.07 -3.90
CA ALA A 106 21.78 11.94 -2.92
C ALA A 106 20.95 13.20 -2.63
N ASP A 107 20.41 13.86 -3.67
CA ASP A 107 19.54 15.03 -3.53
C ASP A 107 18.24 14.70 -2.77
N ALA A 108 17.77 13.45 -2.85
CA ALA A 108 16.64 12.95 -2.05
C ALA A 108 17.03 12.56 -0.61
N GLY A 109 18.32 12.67 -0.23
CA GLY A 109 18.84 12.33 1.09
C GLY A 109 19.31 10.88 1.26
N ALA A 110 19.44 10.10 0.18
CA ALA A 110 19.95 8.74 0.25
C ALA A 110 21.48 8.71 0.32
N ALA A 111 22.04 7.86 1.19
CA ALA A 111 23.48 7.66 1.26
C ALA A 111 24.05 7.12 -0.06
N THR A 112 25.00 7.84 -0.64
CA THR A 112 25.64 7.49 -1.93
C THR A 112 26.21 6.07 -1.94
N ALA A 113 26.79 5.62 -0.82
CA ALA A 113 27.36 4.28 -0.68
C ALA A 113 26.33 3.16 -0.88
N LEU A 114 25.07 3.39 -0.48
CA LEU A 114 24.00 2.38 -0.53
C LEU A 114 23.26 2.36 -1.88
N THR A 115 23.36 3.44 -2.66
CA THR A 115 22.59 3.63 -3.90
C THR A 115 22.94 2.60 -4.98
N ARG A 116 24.22 2.23 -5.14
CA ARG A 116 24.62 1.17 -6.09
C ARG A 116 24.03 -0.20 -5.73
N SER A 117 23.96 -0.51 -4.42
CA SER A 117 23.35 -1.76 -3.95
C SER A 117 21.84 -1.80 -4.24
N ALA A 118 21.17 -0.64 -4.20
CA ALA A 118 19.76 -0.51 -4.56
C ALA A 118 19.54 -0.79 -6.06
N PHE A 119 20.36 -0.22 -6.95
CA PHE A 119 20.25 -0.53 -8.40
C PHE A 119 20.50 -2.01 -8.69
N THR A 120 21.49 -2.63 -8.06
CA THR A 120 21.75 -4.06 -8.21
C THR A 120 20.53 -4.88 -7.78
N ARG A 121 19.90 -4.55 -6.66
CA ARG A 121 18.68 -5.21 -6.18
C ARG A 121 17.51 -5.02 -7.15
N LEU A 122 17.28 -3.80 -7.64
CA LEU A 122 16.21 -3.53 -8.61
C LEU A 122 16.45 -4.24 -9.95
N LYS A 123 17.70 -4.39 -10.38
CA LYS A 123 18.07 -5.18 -11.55
C LYS A 123 17.82 -6.68 -11.33
N GLN A 124 18.26 -7.23 -10.20
CA GLN A 124 18.04 -8.64 -9.85
C GLN A 124 16.55 -8.99 -9.76
N ARG A 125 15.72 -8.01 -9.39
CA ARG A 125 14.27 -8.15 -9.29
C ARG A 125 13.53 -7.86 -10.60
N GLY A 126 14.24 -7.58 -11.69
CA GLY A 126 13.65 -7.38 -13.01
C GLY A 126 12.93 -6.05 -13.19
N VAL A 127 13.18 -5.06 -12.33
CA VAL A 127 12.60 -3.71 -12.46
C VAL A 127 13.40 -2.89 -13.47
N LEU A 128 14.73 -2.97 -13.37
CA LEU A 128 15.67 -2.22 -14.21
C LEU A 128 16.51 -3.15 -15.08
N VAL A 129 16.86 -2.68 -16.27
CA VAL A 129 17.86 -3.30 -17.14
C VAL A 129 19.03 -2.34 -17.33
N ALA A 130 20.25 -2.88 -17.41
CA ALA A 130 21.41 -2.08 -17.75
C ALA A 130 21.36 -1.71 -19.23
N ALA A 131 21.57 -0.44 -19.54
CA ALA A 131 21.54 0.07 -20.91
C ALA A 131 22.59 1.18 -21.07
N SER A 132 23.18 1.28 -22.26
CA SER A 132 24.14 2.33 -22.59
C SER A 132 23.52 3.25 -23.64
N ARG A 133 23.75 4.55 -23.50
CA ARG A 133 23.35 5.57 -24.48
C ARG A 133 24.54 6.48 -24.74
N ASP A 134 24.93 6.61 -26.00
CA ASP A 134 26.07 7.42 -26.43
C ASP A 134 27.37 7.10 -25.66
N GLY A 135 27.59 5.82 -25.36
CA GLY A 135 28.75 5.32 -24.61
C GLY A 135 28.66 5.48 -23.08
N VAL A 136 27.60 6.09 -22.56
CA VAL A 136 27.39 6.30 -21.12
C VAL A 136 26.55 5.15 -20.54
N ALA A 137 27.04 4.53 -19.47
CA ALA A 137 26.32 3.46 -18.78
C ALA A 137 25.17 3.98 -17.88
N GLY A 138 24.02 3.33 -17.97
CA GLY A 138 22.83 3.70 -17.23
C GLY A 138 21.83 2.56 -17.09
N TYR A 139 20.61 2.93 -16.76
CA TYR A 139 19.50 2.01 -16.55
C TYR A 139 18.26 2.47 -17.31
N ALA A 140 17.48 1.49 -17.75
CA ALA A 140 16.14 1.65 -18.32
C ALA A 140 15.16 0.73 -17.59
N PHE A 141 13.85 0.92 -17.78
CA PHE A 141 12.88 -0.05 -17.28
C PHE A 141 12.99 -1.37 -18.05
N ALA A 142 12.80 -2.48 -17.34
CA ALA A 142 12.44 -3.71 -18.02
C ALA A 142 11.05 -3.54 -18.65
N LYS A 143 10.85 -4.04 -19.88
CA LYS A 143 9.55 -3.95 -20.58
C LYS A 143 8.36 -4.46 -19.75
N ALA A 144 8.58 -5.51 -18.94
CA ALA A 144 7.56 -6.05 -18.05
C ALA A 144 7.20 -5.11 -16.87
N ALA A 145 8.11 -4.23 -16.47
CA ALA A 145 7.91 -3.28 -15.38
C ALA A 145 7.15 -2.02 -15.83
N GLU A 146 7.17 -1.65 -17.11
CA GLU A 146 6.53 -0.42 -17.61
C GLU A 146 5.03 -0.37 -17.30
N ARG A 147 4.28 -1.42 -17.67
CA ARG A 147 2.83 -1.52 -17.38
C ARG A 147 2.51 -1.44 -15.89
N MET A 148 3.44 -1.89 -15.05
CA MET A 148 3.26 -1.81 -13.60
C MET A 148 3.33 -0.36 -13.13
N PHE A 149 4.32 0.42 -13.58
CA PHE A 149 4.42 1.83 -13.21
C PHE A 149 3.24 2.64 -13.74
N GLU A 150 2.74 2.34 -14.95
CA GLU A 150 1.53 2.99 -15.49
C GLU A 150 0.28 2.74 -14.64
N ARG A 151 0.13 1.54 -14.07
CA ARG A 151 -0.93 1.26 -13.09
C ARG A 151 -0.68 2.00 -11.77
N GLY A 152 0.57 2.04 -11.32
CA GLY A 152 0.93 2.70 -10.08
C GLY A 152 0.73 4.20 -10.09
N ASP A 153 1.06 4.88 -11.19
CA ASP A 153 0.84 6.32 -11.33
C ASP A 153 -0.63 6.69 -11.13
N ARG A 154 -1.54 5.90 -11.73
CA ARG A 154 -2.99 6.14 -11.61
C ARG A 154 -3.45 6.06 -10.16
N ARG A 155 -2.96 5.10 -9.37
CA ARG A 155 -3.34 4.97 -7.96
C ARG A 155 -2.69 6.01 -7.06
N ILE A 156 -1.43 6.36 -7.31
CA ILE A 156 -0.67 7.30 -6.48
C ILE A 156 -1.16 8.75 -6.68
N PHE A 157 -1.35 9.16 -7.94
CA PHE A 157 -1.63 10.56 -8.29
C PHE A 157 -3.10 10.86 -8.61
N ALA A 158 -3.92 9.82 -8.80
CA ALA A 158 -5.37 9.96 -8.96
C ALA A 158 -6.10 8.95 -8.04
N PRO A 159 -5.90 9.06 -6.70
CA PRO A 159 -6.52 8.13 -5.76
C PRO A 159 -8.04 8.20 -5.89
N ARG A 160 -8.65 7.05 -6.23
CA ARG A 160 -10.09 6.92 -6.32
C ARG A 160 -10.67 6.82 -4.92
N ARG A 161 -11.79 7.49 -4.70
CA ARG A 161 -12.56 7.43 -3.47
C ARG A 161 -13.99 7.10 -3.80
N MET A 162 -14.59 6.34 -2.89
CA MET A 162 -15.99 6.06 -2.89
C MET A 162 -16.74 7.30 -2.36
N VAL A 163 -17.75 7.72 -3.09
CA VAL A 163 -18.69 8.77 -2.68
C VAL A 163 -19.94 8.09 -2.12
N PRO A 164 -20.64 8.69 -1.13
CA PRO A 164 -21.93 8.16 -0.68
C PRO A 164 -22.89 7.93 -1.86
N GLY A 165 -23.40 6.69 -1.97
CA GLY A 165 -24.27 6.25 -3.07
C GLY A 165 -23.55 5.52 -4.20
N ASP A 166 -22.22 5.43 -4.20
CA ASP A 166 -21.50 4.55 -5.11
C ASP A 166 -21.80 3.07 -4.80
N ASP A 167 -21.76 2.24 -5.85
CA ASP A 167 -21.95 0.80 -5.72
C ASP A 167 -20.76 0.12 -5.03
N TRP A 168 -21.06 -1.03 -4.43
CA TRP A 168 -20.13 -2.02 -3.90
C TRP A 168 -19.96 -3.17 -4.88
N CYS A 169 -18.78 -3.76 -4.90
CA CYS A 169 -18.47 -5.02 -5.56
C CYS A 169 -18.28 -6.11 -4.49
N LEU A 170 -19.14 -7.12 -4.49
CA LEU A 170 -19.00 -8.31 -3.67
C LEU A 170 -18.42 -9.44 -4.50
N ILE A 171 -17.44 -10.13 -3.93
CA ILE A 171 -16.64 -11.14 -4.61
C ILE A 171 -16.84 -12.46 -3.89
N SER A 172 -17.69 -13.30 -4.46
CA SER A 172 -17.96 -14.64 -3.92
C SER A 172 -17.18 -15.67 -4.71
N PHE A 173 -16.33 -16.45 -4.04
CA PHE A 173 -15.60 -17.53 -4.69
C PHE A 173 -15.74 -18.84 -3.93
N SER A 174 -15.79 -19.94 -4.68
CA SER A 174 -15.80 -21.30 -4.14
C SER A 174 -14.68 -22.09 -4.81
N LEU A 175 -13.56 -22.23 -4.10
CA LEU A 175 -12.38 -22.94 -4.58
C LEU A 175 -12.24 -24.29 -3.86
N PRO A 176 -12.13 -25.42 -4.60
CA PRO A 176 -11.91 -26.73 -4.01
C PRO A 176 -10.68 -26.78 -3.09
N GLU A 177 -10.65 -27.71 -2.13
CA GLU A 177 -9.56 -27.78 -1.15
C GLU A 177 -8.19 -28.08 -1.77
N GLN A 178 -8.18 -28.80 -2.90
CA GLN A 178 -6.98 -29.05 -3.70
C GLN A 178 -6.33 -27.74 -4.19
N GLN A 179 -7.11 -26.66 -4.30
CA GLN A 179 -6.67 -25.34 -4.75
C GLN A 179 -6.39 -24.38 -3.58
N ARG A 180 -6.14 -24.89 -2.36
CA ARG A 180 -5.80 -24.07 -1.18
C ARG A 180 -4.70 -23.03 -1.42
N GLY A 181 -3.70 -23.35 -2.26
CA GLY A 181 -2.62 -22.43 -2.61
C GLY A 181 -3.12 -21.23 -3.43
N VAL A 182 -3.93 -21.49 -4.46
CA VAL A 182 -4.56 -20.46 -5.30
C VAL A 182 -5.53 -19.62 -4.46
N ARG A 183 -6.33 -20.23 -3.59
CA ARG A 183 -7.22 -19.53 -2.65
C ARG A 183 -6.46 -18.57 -1.74
N ALA A 184 -5.34 -19.01 -1.16
CA ALA A 184 -4.51 -18.15 -0.32
C ALA A 184 -3.88 -17.00 -1.14
N GLN A 185 -3.50 -17.26 -2.40
CA GLN A 185 -2.99 -16.23 -3.29
C GLN A 185 -4.05 -15.21 -3.69
N LEU A 186 -5.27 -15.64 -4.03
CA LEU A 186 -6.39 -14.75 -4.34
C LEU A 186 -6.68 -13.81 -3.17
N ARG A 187 -6.82 -14.35 -1.95
CA ARG A 187 -7.05 -13.54 -0.75
C ARG A 187 -5.96 -12.49 -0.52
N ARG A 188 -4.68 -12.87 -0.65
CA ARG A 188 -3.57 -11.92 -0.54
C ARG A 188 -3.63 -10.82 -1.59
N ARG A 189 -3.99 -11.14 -2.84
CA ARG A 189 -4.08 -10.17 -3.93
C ARG A 189 -5.27 -9.22 -3.76
N LEU A 190 -6.43 -9.73 -3.35
CA LEU A 190 -7.60 -8.91 -3.03
C LEU A 190 -7.30 -7.94 -1.88
N GLN A 191 -6.69 -8.43 -0.80
CA GLN A 191 -6.26 -7.57 0.30
C GLN A 191 -5.24 -6.51 -0.16
N GLY A 192 -4.31 -6.88 -1.03
CA GLY A 192 -3.28 -5.97 -1.59
C GLY A 192 -3.80 -4.92 -2.56
N ILE A 193 -5.09 -4.93 -2.89
CA ILE A 193 -5.77 -3.85 -3.63
C ILE A 193 -6.85 -3.13 -2.81
N GLY A 194 -6.94 -3.41 -1.51
CA GLY A 194 -7.87 -2.74 -0.61
C GLY A 194 -9.24 -3.43 -0.47
N CYS A 195 -9.42 -4.68 -0.92
CA CYS A 195 -10.66 -5.41 -0.64
C CYS A 195 -10.75 -5.84 0.83
N GLY A 196 -11.95 -5.73 1.40
CA GLY A 196 -12.30 -6.20 2.74
C GLY A 196 -12.79 -7.65 2.75
N THR A 197 -12.66 -8.31 3.89
CA THR A 197 -13.12 -9.71 4.09
C THR A 197 -14.44 -9.74 4.85
N VAL A 198 -15.54 -10.12 4.18
CA VAL A 198 -16.85 -10.33 4.83
C VAL A 198 -16.92 -11.72 5.46
N ALA A 199 -16.44 -12.74 4.73
CA ALA A 199 -16.37 -14.13 5.15
C ALA A 199 -15.25 -14.85 4.39
N PRO A 200 -14.86 -16.09 4.75
CA PRO A 200 -13.75 -16.79 4.09
C PRO A 200 -13.84 -16.88 2.55
N GLY A 201 -15.04 -16.96 1.99
CA GLY A 201 -15.30 -16.99 0.54
C GLY A 201 -16.08 -15.80 0.01
N LEU A 202 -16.23 -14.72 0.81
CA LEU A 202 -16.97 -13.52 0.44
C LEU A 202 -16.17 -12.28 0.81
N TRP A 203 -15.82 -11.50 -0.21
CA TRP A 203 -15.05 -10.26 -0.07
C TRP A 203 -15.89 -9.09 -0.58
N ILE A 204 -15.51 -7.87 -0.19
CA ILE A 204 -16.22 -6.65 -0.55
C ILE A 204 -15.22 -5.54 -0.87
N ALA A 205 -15.58 -4.68 -1.82
CA ALA A 205 -14.78 -3.54 -2.25
C ALA A 205 -15.69 -2.45 -2.82
N PRO A 206 -15.25 -1.19 -2.91
CA PRO A 206 -15.89 -0.21 -3.79
C PRO A 206 -15.95 -0.71 -5.24
N ALA A 207 -17.05 -0.42 -5.96
CA ALA A 207 -17.25 -0.95 -7.31
C ALA A 207 -16.20 -0.49 -8.33
N PHE A 208 -15.55 0.67 -8.11
CA PHE A 208 -14.47 1.13 -9.00
C PHE A 208 -13.22 0.25 -8.98
N LEU A 209 -13.12 -0.72 -8.05
CA LEU A 209 -12.06 -1.73 -8.01
C LEU A 209 -12.42 -3.00 -8.81
N ALA A 210 -13.63 -3.09 -9.40
CA ALA A 210 -14.09 -4.30 -10.08
C ALA A 210 -13.17 -4.73 -11.23
N ASP A 211 -12.73 -3.79 -12.08
CA ASP A 211 -11.80 -4.09 -13.18
C ASP A 211 -10.49 -4.74 -12.68
N GLU A 212 -9.95 -4.20 -11.58
CA GLU A 212 -8.70 -4.72 -10.99
C GLU A 212 -8.91 -6.07 -10.32
N VAL A 213 -10.10 -6.31 -9.75
CA VAL A 213 -10.48 -7.63 -9.28
C VAL A 213 -10.55 -8.62 -10.45
N GLU A 214 -11.21 -8.26 -11.55
CA GLU A 214 -11.29 -9.14 -12.73
C GLU A 214 -9.91 -9.47 -13.28
N GLU A 215 -8.99 -8.49 -13.38
CA GLU A 215 -7.59 -8.74 -13.72
C GLU A 215 -6.94 -9.80 -12.80
N ILE A 216 -7.16 -9.72 -11.48
CA ILE A 216 -6.63 -10.69 -10.53
C ILE A 216 -7.24 -12.09 -10.75
N LEU A 217 -8.55 -12.17 -11.00
CA LEU A 217 -9.26 -13.42 -11.21
C LEU A 217 -8.81 -14.13 -12.49
N ASP A 218 -8.59 -13.37 -13.56
CA ASP A 218 -8.10 -13.88 -14.84
C ASP A 218 -6.65 -14.34 -14.75
N GLU A 219 -5.78 -13.55 -14.12
CA GLU A 219 -4.37 -13.91 -13.91
C GLU A 219 -4.20 -15.18 -13.06
N LEU A 220 -5.11 -15.43 -12.13
CA LEU A 220 -5.14 -16.66 -11.32
C LEU A 220 -5.95 -17.79 -11.94
N ALA A 221 -6.58 -17.57 -13.09
CA ALA A 221 -7.46 -18.52 -13.79
C ALA A 221 -8.61 -19.06 -12.90
N VAL A 222 -9.19 -18.19 -12.06
CA VAL A 222 -10.30 -18.53 -11.12
C VAL A 222 -11.59 -17.77 -11.40
N ARG A 223 -11.69 -17.06 -12.55
CA ARG A 223 -12.90 -16.32 -12.94
C ARG A 223 -14.15 -17.20 -12.99
N ALA A 224 -14.03 -18.44 -13.50
CA ALA A 224 -15.14 -19.39 -13.57
C ALA A 224 -15.63 -19.90 -12.21
N SER A 225 -14.80 -19.81 -11.16
CA SER A 225 -15.12 -20.22 -9.79
C SER A 225 -15.53 -19.05 -8.89
N THR A 226 -15.72 -17.87 -9.49
CA THR A 226 -15.98 -16.61 -8.80
C THR A 226 -17.17 -15.89 -9.43
N VAL A 227 -18.07 -15.39 -8.59
CA VAL A 227 -19.19 -14.53 -8.99
C VAL A 227 -18.97 -13.15 -8.39
N LEU A 228 -19.09 -12.12 -9.24
CA LEU A 228 -19.11 -10.72 -8.80
C LEU A 228 -20.55 -10.26 -8.72
N PHE A 229 -20.93 -9.65 -7.61
CA PHE A 229 -22.21 -8.99 -7.43
C PHE A 229 -21.97 -7.51 -7.24
N PHE A 230 -22.85 -6.70 -7.81
CA PHE A 230 -22.88 -5.26 -7.57
C PHE A 230 -24.09 -4.94 -6.70
N ALA A 231 -23.88 -4.14 -5.66
CA ALA A 231 -24.92 -3.76 -4.70
C ALA A 231 -24.74 -2.31 -4.30
N ASP A 232 -25.83 -1.58 -4.16
CA ASP A 232 -25.86 -0.16 -3.78
C ASP A 232 -25.92 0.04 -2.25
N ASP A 233 -26.53 -0.90 -1.50
CA ASP A 233 -26.82 -0.75 -0.08
C ASP A 233 -26.59 -2.05 0.73
N PRO A 234 -25.35 -2.31 1.21
CA PRO A 234 -25.05 -3.45 2.08
C PRO A 234 -25.72 -3.29 3.45
N ARG A 235 -26.53 -4.27 3.84
CA ARG A 235 -27.30 -4.26 5.10
C ARG A 235 -26.81 -5.31 6.10
N PRO A 236 -25.74 -5.03 6.88
CA PRO A 236 -25.35 -5.89 7.99
C PRO A 236 -26.39 -5.84 9.13
N ALA A 237 -26.27 -6.72 10.13
CA ALA A 237 -27.19 -6.74 11.27
C ALA A 237 -27.09 -5.48 12.16
N GLY A 238 -25.95 -4.78 12.14
CA GLY A 238 -25.69 -3.53 12.85
C GLY A 238 -25.50 -2.36 11.88
N SER A 239 -24.74 -1.33 12.30
CA SER A 239 -24.38 -0.24 11.39
C SER A 239 -23.39 -0.71 10.32
N LEU A 240 -23.40 -0.05 9.15
CA LEU A 240 -22.42 -0.33 8.10
C LEU A 240 -21.00 0.03 8.55
N ALA A 241 -20.82 1.08 9.35
CA ALA A 241 -19.53 1.47 9.91
C ALA A 241 -18.94 0.37 10.81
N ASP A 242 -19.75 -0.24 11.67
CA ASP A 242 -19.31 -1.36 12.51
C ASP A 242 -18.86 -2.56 11.66
N ALA A 243 -19.61 -2.86 10.60
CA ALA A 243 -19.27 -3.94 9.68
C ALA A 243 -17.96 -3.65 8.93
N VAL A 244 -17.79 -2.43 8.41
CA VAL A 244 -16.56 -1.96 7.76
C VAL A 244 -15.35 -2.11 8.69
N ALA A 245 -15.48 -1.75 9.98
CA ALA A 245 -14.42 -1.92 10.96
C ALA A 245 -14.04 -3.39 11.22
N THR A 246 -14.92 -4.35 10.90
CA THR A 246 -14.61 -5.79 10.95
C THR A 246 -14.07 -6.35 9.63
N TRP A 247 -14.46 -5.77 8.50
CA TRP A 247 -14.07 -6.25 7.17
C TRP A 247 -12.69 -5.76 6.74
N TRP A 248 -12.25 -4.60 7.25
CA TRP A 248 -10.93 -4.04 7.02
C TRP A 248 -10.13 -3.90 8.30
N ASP A 249 -8.82 -4.04 8.18
CA ASP A 249 -7.87 -3.65 9.24
C ASP A 249 -7.67 -2.12 9.22
N LEU A 250 -8.70 -1.40 9.66
CA LEU A 250 -8.68 0.06 9.74
C LEU A 250 -7.49 0.59 10.58
N PRO A 251 -7.12 -0.03 11.73
CA PRO A 251 -5.93 0.39 12.48
C PRO A 251 -4.63 0.31 11.65
N ALA A 252 -4.41 -0.77 10.90
CA ALA A 252 -3.22 -0.90 10.07
C ALA A 252 -3.19 0.09 8.89
N ILE A 253 -4.35 0.47 8.36
CA ILE A 253 -4.45 1.52 7.34
C ILE A 253 -4.16 2.89 7.97
N ALA A 254 -4.81 3.21 9.10
CA ALA A 254 -4.59 4.44 9.85
C ALA A 254 -3.11 4.66 10.21
N ALA A 255 -2.41 3.61 10.65
CA ALA A 255 -0.99 3.65 10.97
C ALA A 255 -0.13 4.10 9.77
N ARG A 256 -0.50 3.74 8.54
CA ARG A 256 0.22 4.17 7.32
C ARG A 256 -0.01 5.64 7.01
N HIS A 257 -1.22 6.15 7.19
CA HIS A 257 -1.48 7.59 7.06
C HIS A 257 -0.73 8.40 8.13
N GLN A 258 -0.67 7.90 9.37
CA GLN A 258 0.08 8.53 10.45
C GLN A 258 1.59 8.51 10.20
N GLU A 259 2.11 7.40 9.65
CA GLU A 259 3.51 7.30 9.18
C GLU A 259 3.81 8.38 8.15
N PHE A 260 2.97 8.49 7.13
CA PHE A 260 3.12 9.51 6.10
C PHE A 260 3.11 10.94 6.69
N LEU A 261 2.16 11.25 7.58
CA LEU A 261 2.08 12.56 8.23
C LEU A 261 3.33 12.88 9.05
N ARG A 262 3.90 11.88 9.74
CA ARG A 262 5.14 12.05 10.51
C ARG A 262 6.34 12.30 9.61
N VAL A 263 6.45 11.57 8.49
CA VAL A 263 7.48 11.82 7.48
C VAL A 263 7.36 13.23 6.93
N LEU A 264 6.14 13.66 6.60
CA LEU A 264 5.88 14.99 6.08
C LEU A 264 6.25 16.10 7.07
N ALA A 265 5.93 15.92 8.35
CA ALA A 265 6.29 16.88 9.41
C ALA A 265 7.81 16.99 9.64
N GLY A 266 8.57 15.95 9.30
CA GLY A 266 10.04 15.95 9.42
C GLY A 266 10.78 16.53 8.21
N LEU A 267 10.07 16.92 7.14
CA LEU A 267 10.69 17.53 5.97
C LEU A 267 10.97 19.03 6.21
N PRO A 268 12.14 19.54 5.79
CA PRO A 268 12.50 20.94 5.99
C PRO A 268 11.54 21.85 5.22
N ALA A 269 11.11 22.93 5.90
CA ALA A 269 10.36 24.01 5.26
C ALA A 269 11.21 24.71 4.20
N GLU A 270 10.57 25.45 3.28
CA GLU A 270 11.21 26.13 2.14
C GLU A 270 12.39 27.07 2.52
N SER A 271 12.51 27.45 3.78
CA SER A 271 13.32 28.59 4.21
C SER A 271 14.48 28.24 5.16
N ASP A 272 14.86 26.96 5.33
CA ASP A 272 15.93 26.61 6.27
C ASP A 272 17.23 26.18 5.56
N PRO A 273 18.12 27.13 5.20
CA PRO A 273 19.43 26.84 4.63
C PRO A 273 20.41 26.19 5.63
N THR A 274 20.01 26.01 6.89
CA THR A 274 20.84 25.41 7.95
C THR A 274 20.54 23.94 8.26
N ALA A 275 19.49 23.36 7.67
CA ALA A 275 19.06 21.98 7.98
C ALA A 275 19.89 20.87 7.30
N GLU A 276 21.00 21.18 6.64
CA GLU A 276 21.85 20.20 5.95
C GLU A 276 22.66 19.29 6.91
N THR A 277 22.74 19.61 8.20
CA THR A 277 23.60 18.90 9.16
C THR A 277 22.87 17.95 10.12
N ALA A 278 21.53 17.90 10.14
CA ALA A 278 20.81 17.29 11.26
C ALA A 278 19.74 16.25 10.88
N LEU A 279 20.03 15.30 9.98
CA LEU A 279 19.24 14.07 9.86
C LEU A 279 20.13 12.89 9.42
N GLU A 280 20.93 12.34 10.35
CA GLU A 280 21.37 10.96 10.21
C GLU A 280 20.14 10.05 10.35
N MET A 281 19.78 9.36 9.27
CA MET A 281 18.85 8.23 9.37
C MET A 281 19.42 7.21 10.37
N PRO A 282 18.65 6.74 11.36
CA PRO A 282 19.14 5.70 12.24
C PRO A 282 19.34 4.44 11.38
N LEU A 283 20.59 4.03 11.26
CA LEU A 283 20.94 2.67 10.87
C LEU A 283 20.28 1.76 11.91
N ALA A 284 19.30 0.97 11.47
CA ALA A 284 18.75 -0.10 12.29
C ALA A 284 19.85 -1.16 12.45
N ASP A 285 20.66 -1.05 13.50
CA ASP A 285 21.63 -2.07 13.88
C ASP A 285 20.97 -3.18 14.71
N ASP A 286 21.49 -4.35 14.44
CA ASP A 286 21.12 -5.66 14.93
C ASP A 286 21.16 -5.73 16.47
N ALA A 287 20.14 -6.35 17.07
CA ALA A 287 20.05 -6.52 18.50
C ALA A 287 21.08 -7.54 18.97
N THR A 288 22.05 -7.12 19.79
CA THR A 288 22.67 -8.01 20.78
C THR A 288 22.89 -7.24 22.09
N ALA A 289 22.26 -7.74 23.15
CA ALA A 289 22.28 -7.20 24.49
C ALA A 289 23.68 -7.22 25.12
N THR A 290 24.03 -6.16 25.87
CA THR A 290 24.74 -6.23 27.16
C THR A 290 24.66 -4.87 27.84
N ALA A 291 24.12 -4.85 29.06
CA ALA A 291 24.03 -3.68 29.92
C ALA A 291 25.40 -3.31 30.55
N PRO A 292 25.62 -2.03 30.90
CA PRO A 292 26.41 -1.74 32.09
C PRO A 292 25.75 -0.72 33.05
N ALA A 293 26.10 -0.88 34.32
CA ALA A 293 25.71 -0.05 35.46
C ALA A 293 26.42 1.34 35.48
N PRO A 294 25.94 2.32 36.28
CA PRO A 294 26.35 3.73 36.16
C PRO A 294 27.31 4.23 37.27
N ALA A 295 28.13 5.24 36.94
CA ALA A 295 28.65 6.33 37.82
C ALA A 295 29.75 7.13 37.08
N PRO A 296 30.18 8.34 37.54
CA PRO A 296 29.45 9.43 38.21
C PRO A 296 29.71 10.82 37.56
N ALA A 297 29.05 11.86 38.09
CA ALA A 297 29.16 13.27 37.70
C ALA A 297 30.54 13.93 37.99
N PRO A 298 30.79 15.11 37.39
CA PRO A 298 31.48 16.18 38.12
C PRO A 298 30.77 17.53 38.05
N GLY A 299 30.98 18.34 39.10
CA GLY A 299 30.39 19.64 39.36
C GLY A 299 31.04 20.83 38.62
N PRO A 300 30.74 22.08 39.06
CA PRO A 300 30.82 23.27 38.22
C PRO A 300 32.16 23.99 38.33
N GLY A 301 32.57 24.64 37.23
CA GLY A 301 33.75 25.51 37.16
C GLY A 301 33.43 26.82 36.45
N SER A 302 33.50 27.90 37.21
CA SER A 302 33.36 29.31 36.83
C SER A 302 34.64 29.84 36.18
N GLY A 303 34.52 30.83 35.29
CA GLY A 303 35.67 31.59 34.77
C GLY A 303 35.27 32.79 33.90
N SER A 304 35.39 33.99 34.47
CA SER A 304 35.21 35.31 33.84
C SER A 304 36.34 35.70 32.88
N GLY A 305 36.07 36.55 31.89
CA GLY A 305 37.04 37.54 31.37
C GLY A 305 36.94 37.88 29.87
N PRO A 306 37.28 39.11 29.42
CA PRO A 306 36.42 39.87 28.51
C PRO A 306 37.02 40.26 27.15
N GLY A 307 36.15 40.65 26.21
CA GLY A 307 36.38 41.68 25.20
C GLY A 307 36.88 41.24 23.82
N SER A 308 36.06 41.41 22.79
CA SER A 308 36.42 42.24 21.63
C SER A 308 35.22 42.42 20.69
N ARG A 309 35.11 43.64 20.18
CA ARG A 309 34.13 44.12 19.20
C ARG A 309 34.30 43.35 17.89
N PHE A 310 33.20 42.79 17.38
CA PHE A 310 33.04 42.57 15.95
C PHE A 310 31.65 43.02 15.52
N ALA A 311 31.63 43.58 14.32
CA ALA A 311 30.60 44.42 13.76
C ALA A 311 29.22 43.75 13.73
N ASP A 312 28.22 44.60 13.91
CA ASP A 312 26.84 44.41 13.51
C ASP A 312 26.78 44.04 12.02
N ALA A 313 26.67 42.75 11.74
CA ALA A 313 26.19 42.21 10.48
C ALA A 313 24.95 41.40 10.83
N GLY A 314 23.78 42.03 10.73
CA GLY A 314 22.51 41.35 10.84
C GLY A 314 22.47 40.13 9.90
N PRO A 315 21.70 39.07 10.23
CA PRO A 315 21.64 37.89 9.40
C PRO A 315 21.01 38.27 8.07
N GLY A 316 21.85 38.45 7.05
CA GLY A 316 21.42 38.51 5.68
C GLY A 316 20.80 37.17 5.34
N VAL A 317 19.47 37.11 5.39
CA VAL A 317 18.69 36.04 4.76
C VAL A 317 19.05 36.10 3.29
N THR A 318 20.01 35.26 2.89
CA THR A 318 20.35 35.06 1.50
C THR A 318 19.15 34.35 0.92
N GLU A 319 18.32 35.06 0.16
CA GLU A 319 17.24 34.45 -0.62
C GLU A 319 17.85 33.26 -1.37
N ALA A 320 17.40 32.06 -1.02
CA ALA A 320 17.90 30.86 -1.63
C ALA A 320 17.65 30.95 -3.14
N GLY A 321 18.73 30.92 -3.93
CA GLY A 321 18.62 31.02 -5.38
C GLY A 321 17.66 29.95 -5.94
N PRO A 322 17.05 30.16 -7.11
CA PRO A 322 16.00 29.29 -7.65
C PRO A 322 16.42 27.81 -7.78
N GLY A 323 17.71 27.52 -7.92
CA GLY A 323 18.24 26.15 -7.92
C GLY A 323 18.16 25.42 -6.56
N PHE A 324 18.31 26.14 -5.44
CA PHE A 324 18.17 25.58 -4.10
C PHE A 324 16.71 25.28 -3.78
N ALA A 325 15.81 26.20 -4.13
CA ALA A 325 14.37 26.00 -3.96
C ALA A 325 13.88 24.75 -4.71
N GLU A 326 14.37 24.52 -5.94
CA GLU A 326 13.99 23.34 -6.73
C GLU A 326 14.61 22.04 -6.21
N ALA A 327 15.83 22.06 -5.67
CA ALA A 327 16.43 20.88 -5.01
C ALA A 327 15.69 20.52 -3.71
N ALA A 328 15.28 21.52 -2.93
CA ALA A 328 14.46 21.32 -1.73
C ALA A 328 13.08 20.75 -2.08
N ALA A 329 12.40 21.32 -3.09
CA ALA A 329 11.14 20.80 -3.62
C ALA A 329 11.28 19.36 -4.13
N PHE A 330 12.38 19.05 -4.83
CA PHE A 330 12.70 17.69 -5.27
C PHE A 330 12.79 16.71 -4.11
N ARG A 331 13.56 17.04 -3.07
CA ARG A 331 13.70 16.19 -1.89
C ARG A 331 12.36 15.97 -1.20
N ARG A 332 11.61 17.04 -0.94
CA ARG A 332 10.28 16.96 -0.29
C ARG A 332 9.34 16.07 -1.09
N TYR A 333 9.25 16.30 -2.40
CA TYR A 333 8.33 15.58 -3.27
C TYR A 333 8.68 14.09 -3.35
N VAL A 334 9.95 13.74 -3.57
CA VAL A 334 10.36 12.33 -3.68
C VAL A 334 10.12 11.58 -2.37
N VAL A 335 10.49 12.17 -1.23
CA VAL A 335 10.29 11.53 0.09
C VAL A 335 8.80 11.41 0.41
N ALA A 336 8.00 12.43 0.10
CA ALA A 336 6.55 12.37 0.31
C ALA A 336 5.88 11.31 -0.58
N VAL A 337 6.23 11.22 -1.87
CA VAL A 337 5.73 10.16 -2.76
C VAL A 337 6.17 8.79 -2.28
N ASP A 338 7.42 8.64 -1.83
CA ASP A 338 7.92 7.37 -1.29
C ASP A 338 7.09 6.91 -0.09
N ALA A 339 6.82 7.82 0.85
CA ALA A 339 5.98 7.58 2.03
C ALA A 339 4.50 7.34 1.69
N TRP A 340 3.97 8.00 0.65
CA TRP A 340 2.57 7.96 0.27
C TRP A 340 2.19 6.71 -0.54
N ARG A 341 3.07 6.25 -1.42
CA ARG A 341 2.73 5.30 -2.52
C ARG A 341 2.14 3.97 -2.10
N ASP A 342 2.28 3.57 -0.84
CA ASP A 342 1.69 2.33 -0.32
C ASP A 342 0.23 2.51 0.13
N ILE A 343 -0.16 3.71 0.54
CA ILE A 343 -1.49 4.01 1.09
C ILE A 343 -2.59 3.72 0.06
N PRO A 344 -2.54 4.22 -1.19
CA PRO A 344 -3.60 3.98 -2.19
C PRO A 344 -3.81 2.52 -2.61
N TYR A 345 -2.99 1.59 -2.13
CA TYR A 345 -3.15 0.17 -2.40
C TYR A 345 -3.86 -0.59 -1.29
N VAL A 346 -3.79 -0.09 -0.06
CA VAL A 346 -4.38 -0.74 1.10
C VAL A 346 -5.57 0.04 1.64
N ASP A 347 -5.62 1.35 1.40
CA ASP A 347 -6.78 2.19 1.69
C ASP A 347 -7.81 2.03 0.55
N PRO A 348 -8.99 1.44 0.82
CA PRO A 348 -10.08 1.34 -0.16
C PRO A 348 -10.68 2.69 -0.57
N GLY A 349 -10.35 3.80 0.11
CA GLY A 349 -10.93 5.11 -0.18
C GLY A 349 -12.41 5.19 0.19
N LEU A 350 -12.80 4.54 1.29
CA LEU A 350 -14.19 4.52 1.78
C LEU A 350 -14.70 5.93 2.14
N PRO A 351 -16.02 6.16 2.13
CA PRO A 351 -16.60 7.41 2.63
C PRO A 351 -16.22 7.62 4.09
N PHE A 352 -15.90 8.85 4.45
CA PHE A 352 -15.42 9.17 5.80
C PHE A 352 -16.47 8.94 6.90
N GLU A 353 -17.75 8.87 6.54
CA GLU A 353 -18.87 8.56 7.42
C GLU A 353 -18.87 7.09 7.88
N LEU A 354 -18.14 6.21 7.17
CA LEU A 354 -17.96 4.80 7.52
C LEU A 354 -16.68 4.54 8.32
N LEU A 355 -15.92 5.59 8.63
CA LEU A 355 -14.61 5.52 9.27
C LEU A 355 -14.65 6.20 10.65
N PRO A 356 -13.72 5.87 11.56
CA PRO A 356 -13.60 6.56 12.84
C PRO A 356 -13.51 8.10 12.69
N ASP A 357 -14.03 8.84 13.68
CA ASP A 357 -14.03 10.31 13.64
C ASP A 357 -12.61 10.90 13.53
N ASP A 358 -11.65 10.28 14.20
CA ASP A 358 -10.23 10.65 14.22
C ASP A 358 -9.42 10.07 13.05
N TRP A 359 -10.09 9.62 11.97
CA TRP A 359 -9.42 8.99 10.84
C TRP A 359 -8.32 9.87 10.21
N PRO A 360 -7.05 9.43 10.21
CA PRO A 360 -5.91 10.24 9.75
C PRO A 360 -5.92 10.51 8.24
N GLY A 361 -6.73 9.76 7.47
CA GLY A 361 -6.98 10.03 6.05
C GLY A 361 -7.50 11.45 5.79
N ARG A 362 -8.24 12.03 6.75
CA ARG A 362 -8.79 13.39 6.65
C ARG A 362 -7.72 14.48 6.54
N LEU A 363 -6.53 14.23 7.10
CA LEU A 363 -5.40 15.17 7.08
C LEU A 363 -4.35 14.79 6.03
N SER A 364 -4.04 13.50 5.94
CA SER A 364 -2.97 12.99 5.09
C SER A 364 -3.28 13.10 3.59
N ILE A 365 -4.52 12.85 3.16
CA ILE A 365 -4.90 12.95 1.74
C ILE A 365 -4.76 14.40 1.24
N PRO A 366 -5.38 15.43 1.87
CA PRO A 366 -5.17 16.82 1.45
C PRO A 366 -3.70 17.23 1.48
N ALA A 367 -2.96 16.86 2.54
CA ALA A 367 -1.56 17.24 2.69
C ALA A 367 -0.67 16.68 1.55
N PHE A 368 -0.93 15.45 1.08
CA PHE A 368 -0.23 14.91 -0.07
C PHE A 368 -0.57 15.64 -1.38
N LEU A 369 -1.85 15.96 -1.59
CA LEU A 369 -2.31 16.66 -2.79
C LEU A 369 -1.74 18.08 -2.85
N GLU A 370 -1.83 18.84 -1.78
CA GLU A 370 -1.27 20.20 -1.67
C GLU A 370 0.25 20.21 -1.89
N LEU A 371 0.98 19.26 -1.30
CA LEU A 371 2.41 19.10 -1.52
C LEU A 371 2.71 18.75 -2.98
N SER A 372 1.91 17.88 -3.59
CA SER A 372 2.09 17.48 -5.00
C SER A 372 1.86 18.65 -5.95
N GLU A 373 0.79 19.42 -5.74
CA GLU A 373 0.51 20.64 -6.51
C GLU A 373 1.63 21.67 -6.39
N ARG A 374 2.21 21.83 -5.20
CA ARG A 374 3.30 22.79 -4.95
C ARG A 374 4.64 22.34 -5.53
N ASP A 375 5.07 21.11 -5.23
CA ASP A 375 6.48 20.71 -5.38
C ASP A 375 6.75 19.89 -6.67
N ALA A 376 5.75 19.25 -7.30
CA ALA A 376 5.97 18.29 -8.39
C ALA A 376 6.65 18.87 -9.64
N ASP A 377 6.28 20.08 -10.04
CA ASP A 377 6.84 20.73 -11.23
C ASP A 377 8.28 21.20 -10.99
N ALA A 378 8.55 21.79 -9.82
CA ALA A 378 9.90 22.17 -9.40
C ALA A 378 10.81 20.95 -9.30
N ALA A 379 10.32 19.87 -8.69
CA ALA A 379 11.01 18.59 -8.60
C ALA A 379 11.34 18.01 -9.99
N SER A 380 10.38 18.09 -10.92
CA SER A 380 10.57 17.64 -12.31
C SER A 380 11.65 18.44 -13.04
N ARG A 381 11.70 19.76 -12.87
CA ARG A 381 12.74 20.61 -13.47
C ARG A 381 14.12 20.31 -12.90
N HIS A 382 14.22 20.10 -11.58
CA HIS A 382 15.46 19.67 -10.94
C HIS A 382 15.96 18.34 -11.51
N ALA A 383 15.06 17.34 -11.58
CA ALA A 383 15.38 16.02 -12.10
C ALA A 383 15.85 16.04 -13.57
N ALA A 384 15.20 16.86 -14.42
CA ALA A 384 15.59 17.03 -15.81
C ALA A 384 16.99 17.62 -15.94
N ARG A 385 17.32 18.67 -15.16
CA ARG A 385 18.67 19.26 -15.17
C ARG A 385 19.74 18.30 -14.67
N ALA A 386 19.46 17.55 -13.60
CA ALA A 386 20.38 16.55 -13.07
C ALA A 386 20.62 15.39 -14.07
N SER A 387 19.65 15.10 -14.94
CA SER A 387 19.75 14.07 -15.98
C SER A 387 20.50 14.54 -17.23
N ALA A 388 20.49 15.85 -17.53
CA ALA A 388 21.15 16.44 -18.69
C ALA A 388 22.66 16.70 -18.47
N ARG A 389 23.12 16.70 -17.22
CA ARG A 389 24.53 16.80 -16.83
C ARG A 389 25.21 15.44 -16.80
#